data_AF-A0A368URT3-F1
#
_entry.id   AF-A0A368URT3-F1
#
_cell.length_a   1.000
_cell.length_b   1.000
_cell.length_c   1.000
_cell.angle_alpha   90.00
_cell.angle_beta   90.00
_cell.angle_gamma   90.00
#
_symmetry.space_group_name_H-M   'P 1'
#
loop_
_entity.id
_entity.type
_entity.pdbx_description
1 polymer ?
#
loop_
_entity_poly.entity_id
_entity_poly.type
_entity_poly.pdbx_seq_one_letter_code
_entity_poly.pdbx_strand_id
1 'polypeptide(L)'
;MKFSINFPRCTISGLPTSCKKFFHNNEEIYFIGSVNFLYEYDGYTPVDYSDEKLKSILFKEKEKSPLYIEGTFIIIINDFKSVIVANDFFGRFRLFYTRDKDTVYFDTDIQELIEISPEKSELHSRVFDLKGYMPRGYTQYSKIYKTFGGEAALFKPGEDKLLPLFEPGTVGVGKGTYKEFKDIVDKTFPFYFCKNRPNVIEFSGGLDSFLLVLFAKKHRYPVSLVTGRLLNPSLDQNKFDVINSLKKAFQVNVPLKLVDIDLQLGEDYFCDGKLALLRRNMPCERHSGVLQLKVASEISESFKDPIAVNGQNADSIICLGPSEKLNFSLSFRGILSGIKGFISRLFLLDRYCRFVDTNKETSLTKLKEYLSGKRLIGIPKNRIEFLLGINLFSNGYLPIITKKSDIDESFLTHLIGCYYQPYENFSVSDSLYLSKLQFFLNSGDHRVVLATHELYSLDVVLPYSSIAMFRFFANCKRGFQFAINGKKYLQRYVREENDLIEKVVSPKNFPIR
;
A
#
# COMPACT_ATOMS: atom_id res chain seq x y z
N MET A 1 28.53 3.88 19.23
CA MET A 1 27.47 2.99 18.73
C MET A 1 28.10 2.04 17.73
N LYS A 2 27.91 0.73 17.84
CA LYS A 2 28.37 -0.24 16.84
C LYS A 2 27.16 -0.65 16.01
N PHE A 3 27.34 -0.80 14.71
CA PHE A 3 26.30 -1.26 13.81
C PHE A 3 26.78 -2.51 13.10
N SER A 4 25.92 -3.52 13.09
CA SER A 4 26.07 -4.68 12.23
C SER A 4 24.85 -4.67 11.31
N ILE A 5 25.09 -4.30 10.05
CA ILE A 5 24.10 -4.45 9.00
C ILE A 5 24.53 -5.69 8.24
N ASN A 6 23.80 -6.78 8.44
CA ASN A 6 23.85 -7.87 7.48
C ASN A 6 23.18 -7.34 6.22
N PHE A 7 23.99 -7.06 5.21
CA PHE A 7 23.45 -6.68 3.91
C PHE A 7 22.46 -7.75 3.47
N PRO A 8 21.31 -7.36 2.89
CA PRO A 8 20.33 -8.32 2.46
C PRO A 8 21.03 -9.41 1.64
N ARG A 9 20.92 -10.67 2.09
CA ARG A 9 21.12 -11.85 1.22
C ARG A 9 20.00 -11.97 0.18
N CYS A 10 19.22 -10.90 -0.01
CA CYS A 10 18.26 -10.78 -1.07
C CYS A 10 19.00 -10.43 -2.36
N THR A 11 19.50 -11.46 -3.03
CA THR A 11 19.43 -11.46 -4.49
C THR A 11 17.95 -11.38 -4.85
N ILE A 12 17.42 -10.17 -4.96
CA ILE A 12 16.28 -9.95 -5.85
C ILE A 12 16.85 -10.30 -7.21
N SER A 13 16.57 -11.52 -7.64
CA SER A 13 16.73 -11.96 -9.01
C SER A 13 16.13 -10.89 -9.94
N GLY A 14 16.97 -10.09 -10.57
CA GLY A 14 16.58 -9.07 -11.55
C GLY A 14 17.09 -7.65 -11.29
N LEU A 15 17.28 -7.22 -10.03
CA LEU A 15 17.83 -5.89 -9.73
C LEU A 15 19.26 -6.03 -9.21
N PRO A 16 20.29 -5.44 -9.86
CA PRO A 16 21.58 -5.30 -9.22
C PRO A 16 21.35 -4.45 -7.97
N THR A 17 21.48 -5.05 -6.79
CA THR A 17 21.58 -4.32 -5.52
C THR A 17 22.89 -3.53 -5.58
N SER A 18 22.83 -2.37 -6.23
CA SER A 18 23.94 -1.43 -6.22
C SER A 18 23.97 -0.82 -4.83
N CYS A 19 25.05 -1.05 -4.10
CA CYS A 19 25.35 -0.33 -2.89
C CYS A 19 26.23 0.86 -3.29
N LYS A 20 25.66 2.05 -3.26
CA LYS A 20 26.39 3.30 -3.52
C LYS A 20 26.75 3.92 -2.19
N LYS A 21 28.04 4.18 -1.99
CA LYS A 21 28.56 4.88 -0.82
C LYS A 21 28.91 6.32 -1.19
N PHE A 22 28.38 7.27 -0.43
CA PHE A 22 28.69 8.69 -0.54
C PHE A 22 29.29 9.19 0.77
N PHE A 23 30.23 10.14 0.66
CA PHE A 23 30.88 10.77 1.80
C PHE A 23 30.80 12.28 1.67
N HIS A 24 30.40 12.96 2.74
CA HIS A 24 30.37 14.43 2.81
C HIS A 24 30.40 14.88 4.28
N ASN A 25 31.24 15.86 4.62
CA ASN A 25 31.29 16.50 5.96
C ASN A 25 31.24 15.53 7.16
N ASN A 26 32.05 14.46 7.14
CA ASN A 26 32.09 13.41 8.17
C ASN A 26 30.78 12.60 8.30
N GLU A 27 30.03 12.47 7.21
CA GLU A 27 28.85 11.62 7.14
C GLU A 27 29.08 10.54 6.08
N GLU A 28 28.65 9.34 6.40
CA GLU A 28 28.57 8.23 5.46
C GLU A 28 27.12 8.00 5.06
N ILE A 29 26.83 8.07 3.76
CA ILE A 29 25.53 7.71 3.22
C ILE A 29 25.66 6.46 2.39
N TYR A 30 24.85 5.45 2.71
CA TYR A 30 24.70 4.23 1.93
C TYR A 30 23.33 4.26 1.27
N PHE A 31 23.32 4.17 -0.06
CA PHE A 31 22.12 3.97 -0.85
C PHE A 31 22.15 2.55 -1.42
N ILE A 32 21.20 1.72 -1.03
CA ILE A 32 21.12 0.31 -1.42
C ILE A 32 19.85 0.11 -2.21
N GLY A 33 19.97 -0.27 -3.48
CA GLY A 33 18.81 -0.59 -4.33
C GLY A 33 18.83 0.13 -5.68
N SER A 34 17.64 0.46 -6.19
CA SER A 34 17.43 1.06 -7.50
C SER A 34 16.56 2.32 -7.45
N VAL A 35 16.82 3.23 -8.39
CA VAL A 35 16.03 4.43 -8.63
C VAL A 35 15.37 4.29 -10.00
N ASN A 36 14.06 4.48 -10.06
CA ASN A 36 13.32 4.56 -11.31
C ASN A 36 13.45 5.97 -11.89
N PHE A 37 13.17 6.97 -11.06
CA PHE A 37 13.30 8.38 -11.38
C PHE A 37 13.33 9.22 -10.10
N LEU A 38 13.63 10.50 -10.25
CA LEU A 38 13.67 11.45 -9.14
C LEU A 38 12.55 12.47 -9.29
N TYR A 39 12.22 13.16 -8.20
CA TYR A 39 11.38 14.33 -8.28
C TYR A 39 12.20 15.61 -8.10
N GLU A 40 11.76 16.70 -8.73
CA GLU A 40 12.21 18.04 -8.36
C GLU A 40 11.85 18.36 -6.89
N TYR A 41 12.40 19.44 -6.33
CA TYR A 41 12.10 19.83 -4.94
C TYR A 41 10.64 20.27 -4.73
N ASP A 42 9.87 20.48 -5.80
CA ASP A 42 8.41 20.59 -5.74
C ASP A 42 7.73 19.27 -5.32
N GLY A 43 8.44 18.15 -5.52
CA GLY A 43 8.07 16.75 -5.38
C GLY A 43 6.79 16.34 -6.11
N TYR A 44 6.52 16.97 -7.25
CA TYR A 44 5.47 16.60 -8.21
C TYR A 44 6.03 16.36 -9.60
N THR A 45 7.11 17.04 -9.98
CA THR A 45 7.68 16.96 -11.32
C THR A 45 8.71 15.83 -11.38
N PRO A 46 8.42 14.70 -12.07
CA PRO A 46 9.39 13.65 -12.24
C PRO A 46 10.49 14.10 -13.21
N VAL A 47 11.71 13.69 -12.92
CA VAL A 47 12.90 13.93 -13.74
C VAL A 47 13.74 12.67 -13.83
N ASP A 48 14.47 12.53 -14.93
CA ASP A 48 15.37 11.41 -15.13
C ASP A 48 16.40 11.33 -14.01
N TYR A 49 16.76 10.10 -13.68
CA TYR A 49 17.75 9.81 -12.66
C TYR A 49 19.16 10.22 -13.11
N SER A 50 19.90 10.89 -12.22
CA SER A 50 21.36 11.02 -12.30
C SER A 50 21.99 10.88 -10.92
N ASP A 51 23.23 10.41 -10.88
CA ASP A 51 23.97 10.26 -9.62
C ASP A 51 24.22 11.61 -8.93
N GLU A 52 24.43 12.68 -9.69
CA GLU A 52 24.59 14.04 -9.18
C GLU A 52 23.31 14.55 -8.51
N LYS A 53 22.14 14.31 -9.14
CA LYS A 53 20.84 14.73 -8.59
C LYS A 53 20.51 13.91 -7.35
N LEU A 54 20.72 12.59 -7.38
CA LEU A 54 20.55 11.72 -6.21
C LEU A 54 21.42 12.19 -5.04
N LYS A 55 22.73 12.43 -5.27
CA LYS A 55 23.63 12.99 -4.25
C LYS A 55 23.09 14.31 -3.70
N SER A 56 22.66 15.24 -4.57
CA SER A 56 22.10 16.52 -4.13
C SER A 56 20.88 16.35 -3.23
N ILE A 57 19.97 15.41 -3.55
CA ILE A 57 18.77 15.13 -2.75
C ILE A 57 19.18 14.57 -1.38
N LEU A 58 20.07 13.56 -1.36
CA LEU A 58 20.53 12.91 -0.13
C LEU A 58 21.21 13.87 0.84
N PHE A 59 21.96 14.87 0.34
CA PHE A 59 22.67 15.82 1.21
C PHE A 59 21.83 17.04 1.62
N LYS A 60 20.96 17.55 0.75
CA LYS A 60 20.14 18.74 1.05
C LYS A 60 18.94 18.43 1.93
N GLU A 61 18.29 17.30 1.68
CA GLU A 61 17.02 16.93 2.31
C GLU A 61 17.16 15.64 3.12
N LYS A 62 18.28 15.42 3.83
CA LYS A 62 18.68 14.15 4.47
C LYS A 62 17.53 13.27 4.97
N GLU A 63 16.76 13.76 5.93
CA GLU A 63 15.64 13.00 6.50
C GLU A 63 14.51 12.81 5.47
N LYS A 64 14.22 13.84 4.67
CA LYS A 64 13.12 13.88 3.70
C LYS A 64 13.49 13.34 2.31
N SER A 65 14.72 12.89 2.08
CA SER A 65 15.21 12.45 0.78
C SER A 65 14.36 11.34 0.16
N PRO A 66 13.77 10.38 0.92
CA PRO A 66 12.89 9.38 0.33
C PRO A 66 11.65 9.96 -0.36
N LEU A 67 11.22 11.18 -0.02
CA LEU A 67 10.08 11.85 -0.66
C LEU A 67 10.38 12.40 -2.06
N TYR A 68 11.62 12.29 -2.51
CA TYR A 68 12.09 12.80 -3.80
C TYR A 68 12.69 11.70 -4.69
N ILE A 69 12.66 10.45 -4.22
CA ILE A 69 13.25 9.31 -4.91
C ILE A 69 12.14 8.31 -5.15
N GLU A 70 11.83 8.03 -6.41
CA GLU A 70 10.94 6.94 -6.77
C GLU A 70 11.79 5.72 -7.13
N GLY A 71 11.60 4.61 -6.41
CA GLY A 71 12.42 3.42 -6.61
C GLY A 71 12.19 2.36 -5.55
N THR A 72 13.14 1.45 -5.43
CA THR A 72 13.16 0.39 -4.41
C THR A 72 14.50 0.48 -3.72
N PHE A 73 14.54 1.04 -2.51
CA PHE A 73 15.80 1.37 -1.86
C PHE A 73 15.76 1.35 -0.34
N ILE A 74 16.95 1.31 0.26
CA ILE A 74 17.25 1.62 1.65
C ILE A 74 18.33 2.72 1.66
N ILE A 75 18.12 3.74 2.48
CA ILE A 75 19.06 4.82 2.76
C ILE A 75 19.50 4.69 4.21
N ILE A 76 20.82 4.67 4.42
CA ILE A 76 21.42 4.73 5.75
C ILE A 76 22.34 5.95 5.78
N ILE A 77 22.08 6.87 6.71
CA ILE A 77 22.90 8.06 6.94
C ILE A 77 23.52 7.91 8.33
N ASN A 78 24.85 7.87 8.40
CA ASN A 78 25.60 7.74 9.63
C ASN A 78 26.49 8.99 9.82
N ASP A 79 26.20 9.78 10.85
CA ASP A 79 26.99 10.96 11.24
C ASP A 79 27.92 10.67 12.45
N PHE A 80 28.07 9.39 12.80
CA PHE A 80 28.81 8.86 13.96
C PHE A 80 28.23 9.21 15.34
N LYS A 81 27.21 10.06 15.42
CA LYS A 81 26.45 10.36 16.64
C LYS A 81 25.07 9.70 16.65
N SER A 82 24.51 9.52 15.47
CA SER A 82 23.21 8.97 15.19
C SER A 82 23.21 8.26 13.85
N VAL A 83 22.21 7.40 13.66
CA VAL A 83 21.96 6.77 12.37
C VAL A 83 20.51 7.00 11.97
N ILE A 84 20.32 7.44 10.74
CA ILE A 84 19.01 7.54 10.11
C ILE A 84 18.91 6.42 9.10
N VAL A 85 17.86 5.61 9.21
CA VAL A 85 17.53 4.57 8.25
C VAL A 85 16.15 4.85 7.67
N ALA A 86 16.05 4.89 6.34
CA ALA A 86 14.78 5.03 5.65
C ALA A 86 14.72 4.07 4.46
N ASN A 87 13.54 3.60 4.09
CA ASN A 87 13.30 2.81 2.88
C ASN A 87 12.46 3.59 1.88
N ASP A 88 12.22 2.99 0.70
CA ASP A 88 11.33 3.56 -0.30
C ASP A 88 9.94 3.84 0.28
N PHE A 89 9.29 4.89 -0.23
CA PHE A 89 8.01 5.37 0.30
C PHE A 89 6.94 4.28 0.32
N PHE A 90 7.04 3.27 -0.54
CA PHE A 90 6.04 2.22 -0.67
C PHE A 90 6.37 0.95 0.10
N GLY A 91 7.49 0.93 0.83
CA GLY A 91 7.92 -0.21 1.62
C GLY A 91 8.12 -1.47 0.79
N ARG A 92 8.60 -1.33 -0.46
CA ARG A 92 8.92 -2.48 -1.32
C ARG A 92 9.97 -3.37 -0.65
N PHE A 93 11.01 -2.73 -0.09
CA PHE A 93 11.86 -3.38 0.89
C PHE A 93 11.25 -3.30 2.28
N ARG A 94 11.04 -4.46 2.89
CA ARG A 94 10.73 -4.54 4.31
C ARG A 94 12.03 -4.67 5.08
N LEU A 95 12.28 -3.71 5.96
CA LEU A 95 13.41 -3.75 6.87
C LEU A 95 12.89 -3.97 8.28
N PHE A 96 13.44 -4.97 8.94
CA PHE A 96 13.22 -5.25 10.35
C PHE A 96 14.43 -4.80 11.15
N TYR A 97 14.23 -4.50 12.42
CA TYR A 97 15.33 -4.18 13.32
C TYR A 97 15.07 -4.64 14.74
N THR A 98 16.17 -4.90 15.46
CA THR A 98 16.16 -5.15 16.91
C THR A 98 17.37 -4.46 17.54
N ARG A 99 17.26 -4.15 18.83
CA ARG A 99 18.33 -3.50 19.60
C ARG A 99 18.76 -4.43 20.73
N ASP A 100 20.06 -4.70 20.78
CA ASP A 100 20.71 -5.30 21.94
C ASP A 100 21.79 -4.34 22.44
N LYS A 101 21.56 -3.78 23.63
CA LYS A 101 22.41 -2.75 24.25
C LYS A 101 22.62 -1.54 23.30
N ASP A 102 23.88 -1.27 22.93
CA ASP A 102 24.29 -0.16 22.06
C ASP A 102 24.38 -0.55 20.58
N THR A 103 23.89 -1.73 20.20
CA THR A 103 23.91 -2.23 18.83
C THR A 103 22.49 -2.36 18.29
N VAL A 104 22.29 -1.81 17.10
CA VAL A 104 21.05 -2.00 16.33
C VAL A 104 21.35 -2.89 15.15
N TYR A 105 20.59 -3.97 15.04
CA TYR A 105 20.68 -4.93 13.95
C TYR A 105 19.53 -4.69 12.99
N PHE A 106 19.82 -4.73 11.69
CA PHE A 106 18.83 -4.60 10.63
C PHE A 106 18.90 -5.82 9.72
N ASP A 107 17.74 -6.33 9.31
CA ASP A 107 17.66 -7.37 8.30
C ASP A 107 16.35 -7.28 7.52
N THR A 108 16.35 -7.76 6.28
CA THR A 108 15.14 -7.90 5.45
C THR A 108 14.41 -9.23 5.71
N ASP A 109 15.09 -10.23 6.27
CA ASP A 109 14.49 -11.46 6.78
C ASP A 109 14.34 -11.38 8.31
N ILE A 110 13.10 -11.46 8.78
CA ILE A 110 12.81 -11.43 10.21
C ILE A 110 13.44 -12.62 10.96
N GLN A 111 13.69 -13.75 10.28
CA GLN A 111 14.25 -14.96 10.91
C GLN A 111 15.65 -14.71 11.49
N GLU A 112 16.48 -13.93 10.79
CA GLU A 112 17.83 -13.57 11.24
C GLU A 112 17.80 -12.75 12.54
N LEU A 113 16.73 -11.98 12.76
CA LEU A 113 16.56 -11.18 13.99
C LEU A 113 15.91 -11.96 15.13
N ILE A 114 15.15 -13.01 14.83
CA ILE A 114 14.54 -13.90 15.84
C ILE A 114 15.63 -14.65 16.61
N GLU A 115 16.74 -15.00 15.96
CA GLU A 115 17.89 -15.63 16.64
C GLU A 115 18.51 -14.73 17.71
N ILE A 116 18.45 -13.41 17.52
CA ILE A 116 18.95 -12.40 18.46
C ILE A 116 17.92 -12.10 19.56
N SER A 117 16.65 -11.94 19.18
CA SER A 117 15.56 -11.50 20.04
C SER A 117 14.31 -12.39 19.87
N PRO A 118 14.32 -13.64 20.38
CA PRO A 118 13.29 -14.64 20.08
C PRO A 118 11.95 -14.43 20.82
N GLU A 119 11.90 -13.49 21.76
CA GLU A 119 10.77 -13.30 22.67
C GLU A 119 9.51 -12.86 21.91
N LYS A 120 8.48 -13.71 21.94
CA LYS A 120 7.16 -13.42 21.37
C LYS A 120 6.33 -12.59 22.33
N SER A 121 5.57 -11.64 21.78
CA SER A 121 4.59 -10.87 22.52
C SER A 121 3.22 -11.53 22.36
N GLU A 122 2.67 -12.06 23.46
CA GLU A 122 1.30 -12.62 23.49
C GLU A 122 0.29 -11.58 23.01
N LEU A 123 0.49 -10.34 23.46
CA LEU A 123 -0.33 -9.20 23.12
C LEU A 123 -0.33 -8.91 21.62
N HIS A 124 0.85 -8.86 21.00
CA HIS A 124 1.00 -8.69 19.56
C HIS A 124 0.40 -9.85 18.77
N SER A 125 0.55 -11.07 19.27
CA SER A 125 -0.03 -12.27 18.68
C SER A 125 -1.55 -12.21 18.68
N ARG A 126 -2.17 -11.80 19.81
CA ARG A 126 -3.61 -11.54 19.91
C ARG A 126 -4.06 -10.47 18.91
N VAL A 127 -3.29 -9.39 18.72
CA VAL A 127 -3.60 -8.38 17.69
C VAL A 127 -3.55 -9.00 16.29
N PHE A 128 -2.51 -9.76 15.99
CA PHE A 128 -2.36 -10.43 14.69
C PHE A 128 -3.50 -11.41 14.42
N ASP A 129 -3.90 -12.23 15.39
CA ASP A 129 -4.98 -13.19 15.23
C ASP A 129 -6.32 -12.51 14.99
N LEU A 130 -6.55 -11.39 15.69
CA LEU A 130 -7.75 -10.57 15.54
C LEU A 130 -7.81 -9.87 14.17
N LYS A 131 -6.67 -9.41 13.66
CA LYS A 131 -6.59 -8.51 12.51
C LYS A 131 -6.19 -9.17 11.20
N GLY A 132 -5.46 -10.28 11.30
CA GLY A 132 -4.72 -10.85 10.19
C GLY A 132 -3.54 -9.99 9.74
N TYR A 133 -3.09 -9.00 10.52
CA TYR A 133 -1.88 -8.24 10.21
C TYR A 133 -1.32 -7.56 11.45
N MET A 134 -0.03 -7.21 11.40
CA MET A 134 0.64 -6.47 12.46
C MET A 134 0.51 -4.95 12.29
N PRO A 135 0.21 -4.19 13.36
CA PRO A 135 0.15 -2.73 13.33
C PRO A 135 1.47 -2.10 12.88
N ARG A 136 1.44 -0.77 12.71
CA ARG A 136 2.61 0.04 12.41
C ARG A 136 3.71 -0.21 13.47
N GLY A 137 4.76 -0.97 13.12
CA GLY A 137 6.08 -0.95 13.79
C GLY A 137 6.38 -2.18 14.54
N TYR A 138 5.33 -2.92 14.76
CA TYR A 138 5.34 -4.12 15.54
C TYR A 138 5.44 -5.31 14.62
N THR A 139 6.03 -6.35 15.18
CA THR A 139 5.97 -7.72 14.71
C THR A 139 5.36 -8.56 15.83
N GLN A 140 5.16 -9.86 15.60
CA GLN A 140 4.71 -10.76 16.67
C GLN A 140 5.73 -10.89 17.83
N TYR A 141 6.94 -10.36 17.67
CA TYR A 141 8.02 -10.40 18.64
C TYR A 141 8.09 -9.08 19.42
N SER A 142 8.43 -9.16 20.71
CA SER A 142 8.39 -8.01 21.63
C SER A 142 9.46 -6.97 21.32
N LYS A 143 10.63 -7.40 20.81
CA LYS A 143 11.82 -6.57 20.57
C LYS A 143 12.23 -6.47 19.11
N ILE A 144 11.42 -7.02 18.19
CA ILE A 144 11.66 -6.90 16.75
C ILE A 144 10.61 -5.97 16.17
N TYR A 145 11.09 -4.94 15.52
CA TYR A 145 10.29 -3.89 14.93
C TYR A 145 10.46 -3.91 13.41
N LYS A 146 9.53 -3.27 12.70
CA LYS A 146 9.62 -3.06 11.26
C LYS A 146 9.68 -1.57 10.96
N THR A 147 10.52 -1.18 10.00
CA THR A 147 10.49 0.17 9.44
C THR A 147 9.29 0.33 8.50
N PHE A 148 9.03 1.56 8.07
CA PHE A 148 7.88 1.88 7.22
C PHE A 148 8.26 2.75 6.06
N GLY A 149 7.63 2.44 4.92
CA GLY A 149 7.58 3.39 3.83
C GLY A 149 6.95 4.72 4.29
N GLY A 150 7.63 5.82 3.97
CA GLY A 150 7.24 7.17 4.36
C GLY A 150 7.70 7.58 5.76
N GLU A 151 8.58 6.81 6.40
CA GLU A 151 9.20 7.12 7.69
C GLU A 151 10.71 6.91 7.65
N ALA A 152 11.42 7.68 8.46
CA ALA A 152 12.81 7.42 8.79
C ALA A 152 12.91 7.02 10.26
N ALA A 153 13.73 6.02 10.55
CA ALA A 153 14.07 5.63 11.91
C ALA A 153 15.41 6.29 12.29
N LEU A 154 15.39 7.11 13.34
CA LEU A 154 16.53 7.77 13.93
C LEU A 154 16.96 7.01 15.18
N PHE A 155 18.21 6.54 15.17
CA PHE A 155 18.83 5.79 16.26
C PHE A 155 19.91 6.63 16.92
N LYS A 156 19.80 6.80 18.24
CA LYS A 156 20.77 7.45 19.11
C LYS A 156 21.11 6.54 20.30
N PRO A 157 22.20 6.80 21.03
CA PRO A 157 22.46 6.11 22.29
C PRO A 157 21.26 6.23 23.24
N GLY A 158 20.64 5.11 23.60
CA GLY A 158 19.48 5.05 24.50
C GLY A 158 18.14 5.53 23.94
N GLU A 159 18.06 5.97 22.68
CA GLU A 159 16.84 6.52 22.09
C GLU A 159 16.62 6.02 20.66
N ASP A 160 15.41 5.54 20.39
CA ASP A 160 14.90 5.19 19.06
C ASP A 160 13.71 6.09 18.74
N LYS A 161 13.78 6.82 17.63
CA LYS A 161 12.71 7.74 17.23
C LYS A 161 12.28 7.46 15.79
N LEU A 162 10.99 7.35 15.57
CA LEU A 162 10.42 7.34 14.23
C LEU A 162 10.09 8.77 13.81
N LEU A 163 10.59 9.17 12.64
CA LEU A 163 10.38 10.46 12.01
C LEU A 163 9.41 10.27 10.84
N PRO A 164 8.19 10.85 10.88
CA PRO A 164 7.32 10.84 9.72
C PRO A 164 7.95 11.68 8.62
N LEU A 165 8.14 11.10 7.43
CA LEU A 165 8.65 11.85 6.28
C LEU A 165 7.54 12.66 5.64
N PHE A 166 6.33 12.11 5.64
CA PHE A 166 5.17 12.77 5.09
C PHE A 166 4.30 13.40 6.16
N GLU A 167 4.08 14.70 6.04
CA GLU A 167 3.09 15.45 6.80
C GLU A 167 1.99 15.93 5.84
N PRO A 168 0.77 15.36 5.92
CA PRO A 168 -0.38 15.84 5.15
C PRO A 168 -0.55 17.36 5.29
N GLY A 169 -0.78 18.06 4.16
CA GLY A 169 -1.01 19.51 4.15
C GLY A 169 0.23 20.41 4.16
N THR A 170 1.45 19.86 4.30
CA THR A 170 2.70 20.66 4.28
C THR A 170 3.33 20.81 2.90
N VAL A 171 2.99 19.92 1.97
CA VAL A 171 3.51 19.96 0.60
C VAL A 171 2.56 20.75 -0.29
N GLY A 172 3.05 21.89 -0.79
CA GLY A 172 2.52 22.74 -1.86
C GLY A 172 1.14 22.35 -2.40
N VAL A 173 0.16 23.19 -2.07
CA VAL A 173 -1.28 23.06 -2.34
C VAL A 173 -1.57 22.82 -3.82
N GLY A 174 -1.74 21.56 -4.22
CA GLY A 174 -2.53 21.23 -5.41
C GLY A 174 -3.99 21.61 -5.15
N LYS A 175 -4.68 22.20 -6.12
CA LYS A 175 -6.10 22.56 -6.00
C LYS A 175 -7.02 21.33 -5.97
N GLY A 176 -6.45 20.13 -6.11
CA GLY A 176 -7.19 18.87 -6.18
C GLY A 176 -8.06 18.84 -7.41
N THR A 177 -7.59 19.38 -8.54
CA THR A 177 -8.35 19.46 -9.79
C THR A 177 -8.16 18.22 -10.65
N TYR A 178 -9.09 17.98 -11.56
CA TYR A 178 -8.92 16.91 -12.54
C TYR A 178 -7.72 17.16 -13.48
N LYS A 179 -7.44 18.43 -13.82
CA LYS A 179 -6.28 18.77 -14.65
C LYS A 179 -4.98 18.34 -13.98
N GLU A 180 -4.81 18.66 -12.69
CA GLU A 180 -3.64 18.23 -11.92
C GLU A 180 -3.55 16.70 -11.84
N PHE A 181 -4.65 16.00 -11.58
CA PHE A 181 -4.67 14.53 -11.62
C PHE A 181 -4.18 13.99 -12.96
N LYS A 182 -4.73 14.52 -14.06
CA LYS A 182 -4.37 14.12 -15.43
C LYS A 182 -2.90 14.39 -15.71
N ASP A 183 -2.39 15.56 -15.33
CA ASP A 183 -0.99 15.94 -15.50
C ASP A 183 -0.06 14.99 -14.71
N ILE A 184 -0.43 14.59 -13.49
CA ILE A 184 0.34 13.62 -12.69
C ILE A 184 0.36 12.26 -13.37
N VAL A 185 -0.79 11.75 -13.84
CA VAL A 185 -0.85 10.48 -14.59
C VAL A 185 0.03 10.57 -15.84
N ASP A 186 -0.17 11.57 -16.68
CA ASP A 186 0.48 11.69 -17.99
C ASP A 186 2.00 11.96 -17.86
N LYS A 187 2.48 12.54 -16.75
CA LYS A 187 3.93 12.75 -16.48
C LYS A 187 4.60 11.60 -15.74
N THR A 188 3.91 10.93 -14.82
CA THR A 188 4.53 9.94 -13.93
C THR A 188 4.43 8.53 -14.49
N PHE A 189 3.27 8.17 -15.08
CA PHE A 189 3.08 6.81 -15.58
C PHE A 189 4.07 6.42 -16.68
N PRO A 190 4.56 7.30 -17.58
CA PRO A 190 5.56 6.92 -18.58
C PRO A 190 6.81 6.24 -17.99
N PHE A 191 7.20 6.55 -16.76
CA PHE A 191 8.36 5.95 -16.10
C PHE A 191 8.14 4.50 -15.63
N TYR A 192 6.89 4.03 -15.55
CA TYR A 192 6.56 2.67 -15.16
C TYR A 192 6.30 1.74 -16.36
N PHE A 193 6.22 2.28 -17.58
CA PHE A 193 5.97 1.52 -18.80
C PHE A 193 7.21 1.53 -19.69
N CYS A 194 7.52 0.39 -20.31
CA CYS A 194 8.66 0.24 -21.19
C CYS A 194 8.24 0.01 -22.65
N LYS A 195 8.87 0.70 -23.60
CA LYS A 195 8.58 0.50 -25.03
C LYS A 195 9.18 -0.80 -25.59
N ASN A 196 10.26 -1.29 -24.97
CA ASN A 196 11.07 -2.40 -25.48
C ASN A 196 10.89 -3.70 -24.68
N ARG A 197 10.05 -3.70 -23.64
CA ARG A 197 9.74 -4.86 -22.80
C ARG A 197 8.23 -5.10 -22.79
N PRO A 198 7.74 -6.34 -22.68
CA PRO A 198 6.31 -6.62 -22.51
C PRO A 198 5.78 -5.96 -21.23
N ASN A 199 4.80 -5.06 -21.35
CA ASN A 199 4.06 -4.55 -20.18
C ASN A 199 2.86 -5.45 -19.96
N VAL A 200 2.90 -6.27 -18.91
CA VAL A 200 1.86 -7.25 -18.61
C VAL A 200 0.96 -6.67 -17.51
N ILE A 201 -0.23 -6.22 -17.90
CA ILE A 201 -1.19 -5.63 -16.95
C ILE A 201 -2.00 -6.75 -16.31
N GLU A 202 -1.93 -6.81 -14.99
CA GLU A 202 -2.83 -7.64 -14.20
C GLU A 202 -4.22 -7.05 -14.20
N PHE A 203 -5.14 -7.73 -14.89
CA PHE A 203 -6.36 -7.14 -15.37
C PHE A 203 -7.58 -7.75 -14.69
N SER A 204 -8.35 -6.92 -13.99
CA SER A 204 -9.64 -7.30 -13.39
C SER A 204 -10.84 -6.80 -14.20
N GLY A 205 -10.60 -6.03 -15.26
CA GLY A 205 -11.64 -5.25 -15.92
C GLY A 205 -12.19 -4.12 -15.03
N GLY A 206 -11.65 -3.92 -13.82
CA GLY A 206 -12.01 -2.82 -12.94
C GLY A 206 -11.75 -1.44 -13.55
N LEU A 207 -12.04 -0.39 -12.80
CA LEU A 207 -11.73 0.98 -13.26
C LEU A 207 -10.22 1.21 -13.32
N ASP A 208 -9.49 0.70 -12.31
CA ASP A 208 -8.07 1.00 -12.11
C ASP A 208 -7.21 0.30 -13.14
N SER A 209 -7.37 -1.03 -13.25
CA SER A 209 -6.66 -1.81 -14.27
C SER A 209 -7.03 -1.37 -15.70
N PHE A 210 -8.27 -0.93 -15.95
CA PHE A 210 -8.66 -0.42 -17.28
C PHE A 210 -8.05 0.94 -17.63
N LEU A 211 -7.89 1.84 -16.66
CA LEU A 211 -7.17 3.09 -16.89
C LEU A 211 -5.74 2.82 -17.34
N LEU A 212 -5.05 1.85 -16.72
CA LEU A 212 -3.70 1.45 -17.12
C LEU A 212 -3.66 0.95 -18.58
N VAL A 213 -4.67 0.20 -19.03
CA VAL A 213 -4.77 -0.24 -20.43
C VAL A 213 -4.96 0.95 -21.38
N LEU A 214 -5.87 1.87 -21.07
CA LEU A 214 -6.12 3.05 -21.90
C LEU A 214 -4.89 3.96 -21.97
N PHE A 215 -4.20 4.15 -20.84
CA PHE A 215 -2.92 4.87 -20.80
C PHE A 215 -1.88 4.19 -21.70
N ALA A 216 -1.68 2.88 -21.55
CA ALA A 216 -0.73 2.13 -22.38
C ALA A 216 -1.04 2.28 -23.88
N LYS A 217 -2.33 2.21 -24.25
CA LYS A 217 -2.81 2.39 -25.64
C LYS A 217 -2.56 3.79 -26.17
N LYS A 218 -2.94 4.82 -25.41
CA LYS A 218 -2.71 6.25 -25.75
C LYS A 218 -1.24 6.51 -26.08
N HIS A 219 -0.33 5.94 -25.30
CA HIS A 219 1.11 6.13 -25.44
C HIS A 219 1.80 5.05 -26.30
N ARG A 220 1.04 4.13 -26.89
CA ARG A 220 1.52 3.04 -27.77
C ARG A 220 2.57 2.13 -27.12
N TYR A 221 2.41 1.84 -25.83
CA TYR A 221 3.23 0.81 -25.16
C TYR A 221 2.75 -0.59 -25.55
N PRO A 222 3.67 -1.56 -25.76
CA PRO A 222 3.29 -2.96 -25.99
C PRO A 222 2.67 -3.52 -24.71
N VAL A 223 1.42 -3.97 -24.79
CA VAL A 223 0.63 -4.38 -23.63
C VAL A 223 -0.02 -5.74 -23.84
N SER A 224 0.04 -6.59 -22.81
CA SER A 224 -0.71 -7.84 -22.70
C SER A 224 -1.48 -7.84 -21.38
N LEU A 225 -2.63 -8.51 -21.34
CA LEU A 225 -3.46 -8.59 -20.14
C LEU A 225 -3.42 -10.01 -19.58
N VAL A 226 -3.44 -10.13 -18.26
CA VAL A 226 -3.55 -11.42 -17.56
C VAL A 226 -4.64 -11.34 -16.49
N THR A 227 -5.54 -12.32 -16.44
CA THR A 227 -6.59 -12.44 -15.42
C THR A 227 -6.63 -13.87 -14.88
N GLY A 228 -6.62 -14.04 -13.57
CA GLY A 228 -6.88 -15.34 -12.94
C GLY A 228 -8.37 -15.70 -12.95
N ARG A 229 -8.71 -16.96 -13.28
CA ARG A 229 -10.06 -17.53 -13.22
C ARG A 229 -10.07 -18.68 -12.21
N LEU A 230 -10.87 -18.56 -11.16
CA LEU A 230 -11.06 -19.66 -10.21
C LEU A 230 -11.95 -20.72 -10.86
N LEU A 231 -11.49 -21.98 -10.88
CA LEU A 231 -12.23 -23.10 -11.45
C LEU A 231 -13.24 -23.74 -10.48
N ASN A 232 -13.13 -23.46 -9.18
CA ASN A 232 -13.94 -24.12 -8.17
C ASN A 232 -15.42 -23.63 -8.23
N PRO A 233 -16.40 -24.50 -8.55
CA PRO A 233 -17.80 -24.10 -8.73
C PRO A 233 -18.47 -23.58 -7.44
N SER A 234 -17.94 -23.95 -6.28
CA SER A 234 -18.45 -23.49 -4.97
C SER A 234 -18.02 -22.05 -4.63
N LEU A 235 -17.06 -21.50 -5.39
CA LEU A 235 -16.45 -20.19 -5.19
C LEU A 235 -16.59 -19.37 -6.48
N ASP A 236 -17.83 -19.07 -6.88
CA ASP A 236 -18.17 -18.21 -8.03
C ASP A 236 -17.75 -16.72 -7.82
N GLN A 237 -16.77 -16.47 -6.96
CA GLN A 237 -16.42 -15.18 -6.38
C GLN A 237 -15.83 -14.20 -7.40
N ASN A 238 -15.11 -14.68 -8.43
CA ASN A 238 -14.45 -13.79 -9.41
C ASN A 238 -14.98 -13.94 -10.85
N LYS A 239 -16.07 -14.69 -11.07
CA LYS A 239 -16.65 -14.90 -12.40
C LYS A 239 -17.08 -13.61 -13.08
N PHE A 240 -17.67 -12.68 -12.33
CA PHE A 240 -18.05 -11.37 -12.87
C PHE A 240 -16.84 -10.55 -13.32
N ASP A 241 -15.74 -10.60 -12.56
CA ASP A 241 -14.50 -9.91 -12.92
C ASP A 241 -13.90 -10.51 -14.19
N VAL A 242 -13.89 -11.83 -14.34
CA VAL A 242 -13.43 -12.51 -15.56
C VAL A 242 -14.24 -12.11 -16.78
N ILE A 243 -15.58 -12.12 -16.69
CA ILE A 243 -16.47 -11.70 -17.79
C ILE A 243 -16.20 -10.24 -18.17
N ASN A 244 -16.08 -9.38 -17.16
CA ASN A 244 -15.83 -7.96 -17.36
C ASN A 244 -14.43 -7.70 -17.96
N SER A 245 -13.40 -8.44 -17.54
CA SER A 245 -12.07 -8.45 -18.15
C SER A 245 -12.15 -8.82 -19.62
N LEU A 246 -12.81 -9.93 -19.98
CA LEU A 246 -12.96 -10.36 -21.38
C LEU A 246 -13.64 -9.27 -22.23
N LYS A 247 -14.75 -8.71 -21.74
CA LYS A 247 -15.48 -7.65 -22.44
C LYS A 247 -14.61 -6.42 -22.71
N LYS A 248 -13.89 -5.94 -21.69
CA LYS A 248 -13.06 -4.74 -21.83
C LYS A 248 -11.79 -4.97 -22.64
N ALA A 249 -11.17 -6.14 -22.52
CA ALA A 249 -10.03 -6.53 -23.34
C ALA A 249 -10.40 -6.54 -24.84
N PHE A 250 -11.58 -7.08 -25.16
CA PHE A 250 -12.14 -7.03 -26.51
C PHE A 250 -12.39 -5.59 -26.98
N GLN A 251 -13.03 -4.76 -26.15
CA GLN A 251 -13.33 -3.35 -26.46
C GLN A 251 -12.08 -2.56 -26.89
N VAL A 252 -10.93 -2.79 -26.24
CA VAL A 252 -9.67 -2.07 -26.52
C VAL A 252 -8.71 -2.86 -27.43
N ASN A 253 -9.17 -3.99 -27.96
CA ASN A 253 -8.41 -4.91 -28.81
C ASN A 253 -7.01 -5.21 -28.22
N VAL A 254 -6.97 -5.75 -27.00
CA VAL A 254 -5.75 -6.22 -26.36
C VAL A 254 -5.91 -7.70 -26.01
N PRO A 255 -4.92 -8.56 -26.33
CA PRO A 255 -4.94 -9.95 -25.92
C PRO A 255 -5.08 -10.09 -24.40
N LEU A 256 -6.05 -10.89 -23.97
CA LEU A 256 -6.22 -11.29 -22.59
C LEU A 256 -5.90 -12.77 -22.44
N LYS A 257 -4.94 -13.07 -21.56
CA LYS A 257 -4.63 -14.42 -21.12
C LYS A 257 -5.41 -14.73 -19.84
N LEU A 258 -6.17 -15.83 -19.87
CA LEU A 258 -6.84 -16.36 -18.69
C LEU A 258 -5.95 -17.41 -18.02
N VAL A 259 -5.77 -17.31 -16.72
CA VAL A 259 -5.00 -18.26 -15.90
C VAL A 259 -5.97 -19.05 -15.06
N ASP A 260 -6.14 -20.33 -15.39
CA ASP A 260 -7.03 -21.20 -14.65
C ASP A 260 -6.42 -21.66 -13.34
N ILE A 261 -7.15 -21.45 -12.26
CA ILE A 261 -6.67 -21.71 -10.89
C ILE A 261 -7.63 -22.70 -10.24
N ASP A 262 -7.14 -23.92 -10.05
CA ASP A 262 -7.76 -24.89 -9.17
C ASP A 262 -7.25 -24.72 -7.74
N LEU A 263 -8.18 -24.61 -6.79
CA LEU A 263 -7.89 -24.48 -5.37
C LEU A 263 -7.80 -25.84 -4.66
N GLN A 264 -8.01 -26.96 -5.37
CA GLN A 264 -7.69 -28.31 -4.89
C GLN A 264 -6.18 -28.55 -4.86
N LEU A 265 -5.48 -27.73 -4.08
CA LEU A 265 -4.04 -27.81 -3.90
C LEU A 265 -3.77 -28.91 -2.85
N GLY A 266 -2.87 -29.86 -3.16
CA GLY A 266 -2.46 -30.90 -2.21
C GLY A 266 -1.71 -30.34 -1.00
N GLU A 267 -1.57 -31.13 0.08
CA GLU A 267 -0.88 -30.72 1.32
C GLU A 267 0.55 -30.21 1.07
N ASP A 268 1.28 -30.82 0.13
CA ASP A 268 2.65 -30.43 -0.26
C ASP A 268 2.75 -28.97 -0.76
N TYR A 269 1.69 -28.46 -1.40
CA TYR A 269 1.63 -27.07 -1.86
C TYR A 269 1.55 -26.07 -0.70
N PHE A 270 1.01 -26.50 0.45
CA PHE A 270 0.83 -25.68 1.64
C PHE A 270 2.04 -25.68 2.58
N CYS A 271 2.75 -26.80 2.68
CA CYS A 271 3.80 -27.00 3.68
C CYS A 271 5.20 -26.63 3.16
N ASP A 272 5.56 -27.03 1.92
CA ASP A 272 6.95 -26.92 1.43
C ASP A 272 7.10 -26.17 0.09
N GLY A 273 6.00 -25.67 -0.47
CA GLY A 273 5.99 -24.98 -1.78
C GLY A 273 6.22 -23.46 -1.74
N LYS A 274 6.05 -22.81 -2.90
CA LYS A 274 6.11 -21.34 -3.08
C LYS A 274 5.15 -20.58 -2.15
N LEU A 275 4.05 -21.21 -1.70
CA LEU A 275 3.12 -20.61 -0.74
C LEU A 275 3.73 -20.49 0.66
N ALA A 276 4.54 -21.47 1.10
CA ALA A 276 5.27 -21.39 2.36
C ALA A 276 6.33 -20.28 2.31
N LEU A 277 7.05 -20.16 1.19
CA LEU A 277 7.97 -19.04 0.94
C LEU A 277 7.25 -17.69 0.93
N LEU A 278 6.06 -17.62 0.32
CA LEU A 278 5.24 -16.40 0.33
C LEU A 278 4.86 -15.99 1.76
N ARG A 279 4.48 -16.94 2.61
CA ARG A 279 4.19 -16.68 4.04
C ARG A 279 5.45 -16.23 4.79
N ARG A 280 6.61 -16.82 4.51
CA ARG A 280 7.90 -16.39 5.08
C ARG A 280 8.24 -14.94 4.70
N ASN A 281 7.96 -14.54 3.46
CA ASN A 281 8.20 -13.17 2.97
C ASN A 281 7.15 -12.15 3.47
N MET A 282 6.08 -12.63 4.11
CA MET A 282 4.98 -11.84 4.66
C MET A 282 4.68 -12.23 6.12
N PRO A 283 5.66 -12.18 7.03
CA PRO A 283 5.50 -12.68 8.41
C PRO A 283 4.55 -11.82 9.26
N CYS A 284 4.14 -10.67 8.72
CA CYS A 284 3.30 -9.69 9.39
C CYS A 284 1.88 -9.63 8.80
N GLU A 285 1.53 -10.53 7.88
CA GLU A 285 0.26 -10.55 7.16
C GLU A 285 -0.34 -11.95 7.06
N ARG A 286 -1.66 -12.04 7.24
CA ARG A 286 -2.46 -13.23 7.03
C ARG A 286 -3.21 -13.09 5.72
N HIS A 287 -2.53 -13.42 4.62
CA HIS A 287 -3.14 -13.46 3.30
C HIS A 287 -2.64 -14.68 2.52
N SER A 288 -3.54 -15.41 1.85
CA SER A 288 -3.18 -16.63 1.13
C SER A 288 -2.43 -16.33 -0.16
N GLY A 289 -2.83 -15.29 -0.90
CA GLY A 289 -2.14 -14.84 -2.11
C GLY A 289 -2.10 -15.86 -3.25
N VAL A 290 -2.89 -16.94 -3.18
CA VAL A 290 -2.82 -18.08 -4.11
C VAL A 290 -3.08 -17.67 -5.55
N LEU A 291 -4.14 -16.86 -5.78
CA LEU A 291 -4.47 -16.36 -7.12
C LEU A 291 -3.32 -15.54 -7.69
N GLN A 292 -2.80 -14.63 -6.88
CA GLN A 292 -1.71 -13.74 -7.26
C GLN A 292 -0.42 -14.51 -7.56
N LEU A 293 -0.12 -15.55 -6.78
CA LEU A 293 1.04 -16.40 -6.97
C LEU A 293 0.96 -17.17 -8.31
N LYS A 294 -0.22 -17.64 -8.71
CA LYS A 294 -0.42 -18.31 -10.00
C LYS A 294 -0.35 -17.34 -11.17
N VAL A 295 -0.93 -16.15 -11.03
CA VAL A 295 -0.80 -15.08 -12.04
C VAL A 295 0.66 -14.70 -12.24
N ALA A 296 1.44 -14.51 -11.17
CA ALA A 296 2.87 -14.20 -11.26
C ALA A 296 3.67 -15.33 -11.94
N SER A 297 3.41 -16.61 -11.59
CA SER A 297 4.02 -17.76 -12.28
C SER A 297 3.77 -17.68 -13.79
N GLU A 298 2.51 -17.52 -14.19
CA GLU A 298 2.12 -17.46 -15.59
C GLU A 298 2.81 -16.31 -16.33
N ILE A 299 2.91 -15.13 -15.71
CA ILE A 299 3.60 -13.98 -16.29
C ILE A 299 5.07 -14.33 -16.53
N SER A 300 5.74 -14.93 -15.55
CA SER A 300 7.16 -15.29 -15.66
C SER A 300 7.44 -16.35 -16.74
N GLU A 301 6.50 -17.28 -16.95
CA GLU A 301 6.64 -18.37 -17.92
C GLU A 301 6.29 -17.93 -19.34
N SER A 302 5.32 -17.01 -19.48
CA SER A 302 4.73 -16.65 -20.76
C SER A 302 5.43 -15.51 -21.48
N PHE A 303 6.14 -14.66 -20.74
CA PHE A 303 6.71 -13.44 -21.26
C PHE A 303 8.20 -13.39 -20.95
N LYS A 304 9.01 -13.05 -21.96
CA LYS A 304 10.45 -12.85 -21.78
C LYS A 304 10.70 -11.46 -21.22
N ASP A 305 11.32 -11.39 -20.04
CA ASP A 305 11.69 -10.14 -19.34
C ASP A 305 10.52 -9.12 -19.22
N PRO A 306 9.37 -9.52 -18.64
CA PRO A 306 8.21 -8.67 -18.55
C PRO A 306 8.32 -7.65 -17.42
N ILE A 307 7.55 -6.56 -17.55
CA ILE A 307 7.18 -5.69 -16.44
C ILE A 307 5.72 -5.97 -16.10
N ALA A 308 5.47 -6.46 -14.89
CA ALA A 308 4.13 -6.62 -14.35
C ALA A 308 3.60 -5.27 -13.86
N VAL A 309 2.43 -4.86 -14.35
CA VAL A 309 1.80 -3.59 -14.01
C VAL A 309 0.48 -3.88 -13.30
N ASN A 310 0.36 -3.42 -12.05
CA ASN A 310 -0.81 -3.72 -11.22
C ASN A 310 -1.44 -2.43 -10.65
N GLY A 311 -2.78 -2.39 -10.64
CA GLY A 311 -3.59 -1.25 -10.20
C GLY A 311 -4.29 -1.41 -8.85
N GLN A 312 -4.06 -2.51 -8.13
CA GLN A 312 -4.75 -2.86 -6.87
C GLN A 312 -4.52 -1.83 -5.75
N ASN A 313 -3.47 -1.03 -5.86
CA ASN A 313 -3.13 0.05 -4.95
C ASN A 313 -4.00 1.31 -5.07
N ALA A 314 -4.74 1.46 -6.16
CA ALA A 314 -5.59 2.62 -6.39
C ALA A 314 -6.65 2.79 -5.29
N ASP A 315 -7.29 1.70 -4.86
CA ASP A 315 -8.35 1.75 -3.83
C ASP A 315 -7.87 2.34 -2.50
N SER A 316 -6.69 1.95 -2.09
CA SER A 316 -6.15 2.33 -0.80
C SER A 316 -5.67 3.77 -0.75
N ILE A 317 -5.10 4.27 -1.85
CA ILE A 317 -4.59 5.64 -1.95
C ILE A 317 -5.73 6.63 -2.21
N ILE A 318 -6.70 6.25 -3.05
CA ILE A 318 -7.72 7.18 -3.56
C ILE A 318 -8.92 7.25 -2.64
N CYS A 319 -9.47 6.09 -2.26
CA CYS A 319 -10.74 6.01 -1.57
C CYS A 319 -10.59 5.84 -0.06
N LEU A 320 -9.36 5.66 0.43
CA LEU A 320 -9.11 5.10 1.75
C LEU A 320 -10.02 3.89 1.93
N GLY A 321 -9.87 2.85 1.10
CA GLY A 321 -10.62 1.61 1.23
C GLY A 321 -11.76 1.39 0.23
N PRO A 322 -12.89 0.76 0.62
CA PRO A 322 -13.82 0.16 -0.33
C PRO A 322 -14.38 1.20 -1.31
N SER A 323 -14.08 0.99 -2.58
CA SER A 323 -14.51 1.82 -3.70
C SER A 323 -15.82 1.39 -4.32
N GLU A 324 -16.54 0.47 -3.67
CA GLU A 324 -17.83 -0.01 -4.13
C GLU A 324 -18.72 1.18 -4.49
N LYS A 325 -19.18 1.19 -5.74
CA LYS A 325 -20.18 2.14 -6.19
C LYS A 325 -21.44 1.93 -5.36
N LEU A 326 -22.24 2.97 -5.18
CA LEU A 326 -23.66 2.80 -4.89
C LEU A 326 -24.26 2.03 -6.07
N ASN A 327 -24.30 0.71 -5.94
CA ASN A 327 -24.79 -0.17 -6.98
C ASN A 327 -26.18 -0.63 -6.55
N PHE A 328 -27.22 -0.03 -7.14
CA PHE A 328 -28.60 -0.48 -6.99
C PHE A 328 -28.86 -1.74 -7.84
N SER A 329 -27.93 -2.70 -7.82
CA SER A 329 -28.14 -3.99 -8.47
C SER A 329 -29.41 -4.62 -7.89
N LEU A 330 -30.20 -5.34 -8.70
CA LEU A 330 -31.44 -6.01 -8.26
C LEU A 330 -31.24 -7.04 -7.13
N SER A 331 -30.01 -7.38 -6.77
CA SER A 331 -29.74 -8.25 -5.62
C SER A 331 -29.71 -7.44 -4.31
N PHE A 332 -30.47 -7.91 -3.31
CA PHE A 332 -30.52 -7.32 -1.97
C PHE A 332 -29.12 -7.20 -1.32
N ARG A 333 -28.23 -8.19 -1.56
CA ARG A 333 -26.85 -8.17 -1.07
C ARG A 333 -26.01 -7.05 -1.70
N GLY A 334 -26.15 -6.81 -3.01
CA GLY A 334 -25.44 -5.72 -3.69
C GLY A 334 -25.87 -4.34 -3.22
N ILE A 335 -27.17 -4.15 -2.98
CA ILE A 335 -27.72 -2.90 -2.41
C ILE A 335 -27.15 -2.65 -1.02
N LEU A 336 -27.20 -3.66 -0.13
CA LEU A 336 -26.66 -3.54 1.23
C LEU A 336 -25.16 -3.23 1.24
N SER A 337 -24.38 -3.85 0.37
CA SER A 337 -22.94 -3.58 0.25
C SER A 337 -22.68 -2.14 -0.21
N GLY A 338 -23.39 -1.69 -1.26
CA GLY A 338 -23.31 -0.30 -1.74
C GLY A 338 -23.71 0.73 -0.69
N ILE A 339 -24.78 0.48 0.08
CA ILE A 339 -25.21 1.34 1.18
C ILE A 339 -24.14 1.36 2.28
N LYS A 340 -23.59 0.21 2.67
CA LYS A 340 -22.53 0.12 3.68
C LYS A 340 -21.29 0.90 3.23
N GLY A 341 -20.87 0.77 1.97
CA GLY A 341 -19.76 1.53 1.41
C GLY A 341 -20.02 3.04 1.42
N PHE A 342 -21.22 3.47 1.04
CA PHE A 342 -21.61 4.88 1.09
C PHE A 342 -21.61 5.44 2.52
N ILE A 343 -22.26 4.75 3.47
CA ILE A 343 -22.30 5.16 4.88
C ILE A 343 -20.89 5.25 5.44
N SER A 344 -20.03 4.28 5.13
CA SER A 344 -18.65 4.28 5.58
C SER A 344 -17.87 5.49 5.07
N ARG A 345 -18.09 5.91 3.81
CA ARG A 345 -17.49 7.14 3.27
C ARG A 345 -18.05 8.43 3.88
N LEU A 346 -19.26 8.43 4.44
CA LEU A 346 -19.78 9.61 5.16
C LEU A 346 -18.94 9.92 6.41
N PHE A 347 -18.40 8.89 7.06
CA PHE A 347 -17.48 9.05 8.19
C PHE A 347 -16.09 9.57 7.78
N LEU A 348 -15.75 9.52 6.49
CA LEU A 348 -14.48 10.02 5.95
C LEU A 348 -14.55 11.48 5.47
N LEU A 349 -15.72 12.13 5.60
CA LEU A 349 -15.90 13.50 5.15
C LEU A 349 -15.18 14.48 6.08
N ASP A 350 -14.55 15.50 5.49
CA ASP A 350 -13.80 16.53 6.25
C ASP A 350 -14.69 17.25 7.29
N ARG A 351 -16.00 17.33 7.04
CA ARG A 351 -16.96 17.89 8.00
C ARG A 351 -17.11 17.01 9.24
N TYR A 352 -17.20 15.70 9.07
CA TYR A 352 -17.33 14.77 10.20
C TYR A 352 -16.01 14.66 10.97
N CYS A 353 -14.88 14.54 10.27
CA CYS A 353 -13.55 14.54 10.90
C CYS A 353 -13.34 15.78 11.79
N ARG A 354 -13.70 16.98 11.29
CA ARG A 354 -13.61 18.21 12.09
C ARG A 354 -14.52 18.21 13.32
N PHE A 355 -15.74 17.70 13.20
CA PHE A 355 -16.65 17.55 14.35
C PHE A 355 -16.03 16.66 15.43
N VAL A 356 -15.41 15.55 15.03
CA VAL A 356 -14.72 14.64 15.95
C VAL A 356 -13.47 15.27 16.56
N ASP A 357 -12.68 16.04 15.79
CA ASP A 357 -11.50 16.76 16.28
C ASP A 357 -11.85 17.83 17.33
N THR A 358 -12.97 18.53 17.16
CA THR A 358 -13.42 19.56 18.12
C THR A 358 -13.92 18.98 19.44
N ASN A 359 -14.43 17.75 19.42
CA ASN A 359 -14.89 17.04 20.61
C ASN A 359 -13.72 16.34 21.31
N LYS A 360 -12.81 17.14 21.89
CA LYS A 360 -11.60 16.72 22.59
C LYS A 360 -11.84 16.03 23.95
N GLU A 361 -13.02 15.49 24.24
CA GLU A 361 -13.19 14.74 25.50
C GLU A 361 -12.28 13.49 25.44
N THR A 362 -11.13 13.59 26.12
CA THR A 362 -9.97 12.69 26.06
C THR A 362 -9.91 11.69 27.20
N SER A 363 -10.89 11.65 28.12
CA SER A 363 -10.75 10.78 29.28
C SER A 363 -10.92 9.30 28.90
N LEU A 364 -9.83 8.54 29.07
CA LEU A 364 -9.81 7.07 29.08
C LEU A 364 -10.94 6.49 29.95
N THR A 365 -11.36 7.23 30.99
CA THR A 365 -12.45 6.90 31.91
C THR A 365 -13.82 6.76 31.23
N LYS A 366 -14.19 7.62 30.27
CA LYS A 366 -15.46 7.48 29.53
C LYS A 366 -15.43 6.32 28.53
N LEU A 367 -14.27 6.01 27.94
CA LEU A 367 -14.10 4.84 27.09
C LEU A 367 -14.31 3.54 27.90
N LYS A 368 -13.84 3.52 29.16
CA LYS A 368 -14.09 2.43 30.12
C LYS A 368 -15.58 2.27 30.45
N GLU A 369 -16.30 3.36 30.72
CA GLU A 369 -17.76 3.34 30.94
C GLU A 369 -18.53 2.89 29.67
N TYR A 370 -18.04 3.29 28.50
CA TYR A 370 -18.66 2.95 27.21
C TYR A 370 -18.52 1.47 26.86
N LEU A 371 -17.31 0.89 27.03
CA LEU A 371 -17.04 -0.53 26.75
C LEU A 371 -17.67 -1.46 27.80
N SER A 372 -17.81 -1.00 29.05
CA SER A 372 -18.54 -1.73 30.09
C SER A 372 -20.08 -1.65 29.91
N GLY A 373 -20.59 -0.60 29.25
CA GLY A 373 -22.00 -0.33 28.99
C GLY A 373 -22.72 -1.31 28.03
N LYS A 374 -24.06 -1.32 28.09
CA LYS A 374 -24.98 -2.25 27.37
C LYS A 374 -25.19 -1.94 25.87
N ARG A 375 -24.42 -1.05 25.24
CA ARG A 375 -24.65 -0.69 23.82
C ARG A 375 -23.85 -1.61 22.88
N LEU A 376 -24.57 -2.33 22.01
CA LEU A 376 -23.99 -3.22 21.01
C LEU A 376 -23.34 -2.46 19.83
N ILE A 377 -23.77 -1.21 19.57
CA ILE A 377 -23.37 -0.38 18.41
C ILE A 377 -23.50 1.09 18.83
N GLY A 378 -22.49 1.92 18.55
CA GLY A 378 -22.64 3.37 18.69
C GLY A 378 -21.72 4.17 17.78
N ILE A 379 -22.13 5.41 17.49
CA ILE A 379 -21.37 6.37 16.67
C ILE A 379 -20.29 7.02 17.56
N PRO A 380 -19.02 7.04 17.12
CA PRO A 380 -17.95 7.70 17.87
C PRO A 380 -18.21 9.18 18.07
N LYS A 381 -17.93 9.67 19.28
CA LYS A 381 -18.16 11.06 19.66
C LYS A 381 -16.89 11.89 19.77
N ASN A 382 -15.76 11.23 20.01
CA ASN A 382 -14.46 11.87 20.15
C ASN A 382 -13.42 11.17 19.27
N ARG A 383 -12.27 11.83 19.14
CA ARG A 383 -11.13 11.39 18.33
C ARG A 383 -10.64 9.98 18.65
N ILE A 384 -10.55 9.62 19.93
CA ILE A 384 -10.03 8.33 20.37
C ILE A 384 -10.99 7.21 19.96
N GLU A 385 -12.29 7.36 20.29
CA GLU A 385 -13.33 6.41 19.89
C GLU A 385 -13.37 6.20 18.38
N PHE A 386 -13.20 7.28 17.62
CA PHE A 386 -13.27 7.21 16.16
C PHE A 386 -12.08 6.46 15.57
N LEU A 387 -10.86 6.81 15.98
CA LEU A 387 -9.64 6.14 15.50
C LEU A 387 -9.58 4.67 15.96
N LEU A 388 -9.98 4.37 17.20
CA LEU A 388 -10.09 2.99 17.68
C LEU A 388 -11.20 2.23 16.93
N GLY A 389 -12.37 2.84 16.73
CA GLY A 389 -13.48 2.30 15.95
C GLY A 389 -13.03 1.80 14.57
N ILE A 390 -12.32 2.66 13.84
CA ILE A 390 -11.85 2.36 12.48
C ILE A 390 -10.72 1.34 12.52
N ASN A 391 -9.70 1.55 13.34
CA ASN A 391 -8.51 0.71 13.31
C ASN A 391 -8.77 -0.68 13.94
N LEU A 392 -9.71 -0.83 14.89
CA LEU A 392 -9.95 -2.07 15.63
C LEU A 392 -11.15 -2.88 15.18
N PHE A 393 -12.24 -2.24 14.80
CA PHE A 393 -13.52 -2.95 14.59
C PHE A 393 -13.98 -2.96 13.14
N SER A 394 -13.29 -2.24 12.25
CA SER A 394 -13.77 -2.04 10.89
C SER A 394 -12.72 -2.25 9.81
N ASN A 395 -12.89 -3.30 9.02
CA ASN A 395 -12.18 -3.42 7.74
C ASN A 395 -12.70 -2.41 6.70
N GLY A 396 -13.90 -1.87 6.91
CA GLY A 396 -14.62 -1.04 5.94
C GLY A 396 -14.92 0.38 6.42
N TYR A 397 -14.19 0.95 7.37
CA TYR A 397 -14.33 2.38 7.80
C TYR A 397 -15.64 2.75 8.48
N LEU A 398 -16.45 1.76 8.79
CA LEU A 398 -17.63 1.91 9.61
C LEU A 398 -17.19 1.87 11.08
N PRO A 399 -17.11 3.01 11.79
CA PRO A 399 -16.47 3.06 13.09
C PRO A 399 -17.44 2.58 14.19
N ILE A 400 -17.93 1.35 14.06
CA ILE A 400 -18.83 0.74 15.03
C ILE A 400 -17.98 0.06 16.08
N ILE A 401 -18.08 0.53 17.32
CA ILE A 401 -17.53 -0.17 18.47
C ILE A 401 -18.55 -1.25 18.85
N THR A 402 -18.23 -2.50 18.54
CA THR A 402 -19.00 -3.66 19.03
C THR A 402 -18.48 -4.07 20.39
N LYS A 403 -19.37 -4.40 21.32
CA LYS A 403 -18.98 -4.98 22.60
C LYS A 403 -18.26 -6.30 22.35
N LYS A 404 -16.95 -6.33 22.55
CA LYS A 404 -16.17 -7.56 22.52
C LYS A 404 -15.80 -7.90 23.96
N SER A 405 -16.32 -9.01 24.46
CA SER A 405 -16.04 -9.54 25.80
C SER A 405 -14.56 -9.79 26.06
N ASP A 406 -13.74 -9.82 25.00
CA ASP A 406 -12.37 -10.33 25.03
C ASP A 406 -11.30 -9.22 24.95
N ILE A 407 -11.71 -7.94 25.05
CA ILE A 407 -10.78 -6.79 25.07
C ILE A 407 -10.63 -6.33 26.52
N ASP A 408 -9.54 -6.79 27.16
CA ASP A 408 -9.14 -6.32 28.48
C ASP A 408 -8.44 -4.94 28.43
N GLU A 409 -8.26 -4.32 29.59
CA GLU A 409 -7.70 -2.96 29.71
C GLU A 409 -6.25 -2.86 29.23
N SER A 410 -5.44 -3.90 29.45
CA SER A 410 -4.05 -3.92 29.01
C SER A 410 -3.95 -3.97 27.49
N PHE A 411 -4.81 -4.76 26.85
CA PHE A 411 -4.95 -4.85 25.41
C PHE A 411 -5.40 -3.53 24.80
N LEU A 412 -6.39 -2.87 25.38
CA LEU A 412 -6.85 -1.57 24.93
C LEU A 412 -5.77 -0.49 25.03
N THR A 413 -5.05 -0.43 26.16
CA THR A 413 -3.98 0.54 26.39
C THR A 413 -2.86 0.37 25.37
N HIS A 414 -2.48 -0.88 25.11
CA HIS A 414 -1.48 -1.19 24.10
C HIS A 414 -1.94 -0.82 22.68
N LEU A 415 -3.19 -1.08 22.33
CA LEU A 415 -3.75 -0.69 21.04
C LEU A 415 -3.77 0.83 20.85
N ILE A 416 -4.08 1.59 21.90
CA ILE A 416 -3.96 3.06 21.87
C ILE A 416 -2.50 3.44 21.60
N GLY A 417 -1.54 2.83 22.31
CA GLY A 417 -0.12 3.05 22.04
C GLY A 417 0.29 2.77 20.58
N CYS A 418 -0.20 1.68 20.00
CA CYS A 418 0.13 1.28 18.64
C CYS A 418 -0.48 2.17 17.55
N TYR A 419 -1.72 2.62 17.74
CA TYR A 419 -2.51 3.27 16.68
C TYR A 419 -2.70 4.78 16.85
N TYR A 420 -2.51 5.33 18.06
CA TYR A 420 -2.89 6.72 18.38
C TYR A 420 -1.69 7.67 18.56
N GLN A 421 -0.70 7.26 19.36
CA GLN A 421 0.45 8.11 19.76
C GLN A 421 1.21 8.77 18.60
N PRO A 422 1.38 8.15 17.41
CA PRO A 422 2.15 8.78 16.34
C PRO A 422 1.51 10.04 15.73
N TYR A 423 0.27 10.37 16.11
CA TYR A 423 -0.54 11.34 15.38
C TYR A 423 -1.15 12.48 16.20
N GLU A 424 -0.69 12.72 17.42
CA GLU A 424 -1.32 13.70 18.32
C GLU A 424 -1.45 15.10 17.71
N ASN A 425 -0.53 15.48 16.81
CA ASN A 425 -0.53 16.79 16.15
C ASN A 425 -1.30 16.85 14.82
N PHE A 426 -1.74 15.72 14.25
CA PHE A 426 -2.47 15.72 12.98
C PHE A 426 -3.97 15.93 13.18
N SER A 427 -4.72 16.31 12.15
CA SER A 427 -6.19 16.20 12.23
C SER A 427 -6.63 14.73 12.25
N VAL A 428 -7.87 14.43 12.63
CA VAL A 428 -8.47 13.09 12.47
C VAL A 428 -8.41 12.64 11.02
N SER A 429 -8.66 13.55 10.07
CA SER A 429 -8.66 13.25 8.63
C SER A 429 -7.28 12.80 8.13
N ASP A 430 -6.23 13.47 8.63
CA ASP A 430 -4.84 13.18 8.31
C ASP A 430 -4.37 11.90 8.97
N SER A 431 -4.69 11.71 10.26
CA SER A 431 -4.37 10.49 11.02
C SER A 431 -4.97 9.25 10.36
N LEU A 432 -6.19 9.36 9.85
CA LEU A 432 -6.91 8.27 9.19
C LEU A 432 -6.32 7.97 7.81
N TYR A 433 -5.96 9.01 7.05
CA TYR A 433 -5.28 8.85 5.76
C TYR A 433 -3.93 8.16 5.94
N LEU A 434 -3.11 8.63 6.89
CA LEU A 434 -1.81 8.03 7.21
C LEU A 434 -1.92 6.60 7.72
N SER A 435 -2.85 6.32 8.65
CA SER A 435 -3.09 4.96 9.16
C SER A 435 -3.42 3.98 8.04
N LYS A 436 -4.19 4.41 7.03
CA LYS A 436 -4.58 3.55 5.92
C LYS A 436 -3.56 3.41 4.83
N LEU A 437 -2.84 4.48 4.54
CA LEU A 437 -1.62 4.35 3.78
C LEU A 437 -0.73 3.29 4.43
N GLN A 438 -0.51 3.37 5.75
CA GLN A 438 0.33 2.40 6.45
C GLN A 438 -0.19 0.98 6.39
N PHE A 439 -1.49 0.77 6.61
CA PHE A 439 -2.10 -0.54 6.43
C PHE A 439 -1.82 -1.07 5.02
N PHE A 440 -1.99 -0.23 4.00
CA PHE A 440 -1.80 -0.61 2.62
C PHE A 440 -0.33 -0.87 2.25
N LEU A 441 0.58 0.03 2.60
CA LEU A 441 2.01 -0.10 2.33
C LEU A 441 2.60 -1.32 3.03
N ASN A 442 2.13 -1.62 4.24
CA ASN A 442 2.75 -2.61 5.09
C ASN A 442 1.96 -3.91 5.22
N SER A 443 0.78 -4.04 4.61
CA SER A 443 -0.02 -5.26 4.72
C SER A 443 -1.03 -5.40 3.58
N GLY A 444 -1.78 -6.50 3.60
CA GLY A 444 -2.85 -6.76 2.66
C GLY A 444 -2.38 -6.99 1.23
N ASP A 445 -3.26 -6.66 0.31
CA ASP A 445 -3.18 -6.94 -1.12
C ASP A 445 -1.90 -6.47 -1.79
N HIS A 446 -1.42 -5.26 -1.46
CA HIS A 446 -0.19 -4.71 -2.02
C HIS A 446 1.03 -5.57 -1.70
N ARG A 447 1.17 -5.97 -0.44
CA ARG A 447 2.32 -6.78 -0.03
C ARG A 447 2.27 -8.16 -0.70
N VAL A 448 1.07 -8.70 -0.89
CA VAL A 448 0.86 -9.95 -1.62
C VAL A 448 1.32 -9.83 -3.07
N VAL A 449 0.95 -8.76 -3.77
CA VAL A 449 1.43 -8.49 -5.13
C VAL A 449 2.95 -8.40 -5.16
N LEU A 450 3.55 -7.58 -4.30
CA LEU A 450 5.01 -7.44 -4.29
C LEU A 450 5.74 -8.76 -3.98
N ALA A 451 5.35 -9.44 -2.90
CA ALA A 451 6.02 -10.65 -2.44
C ALA A 451 5.85 -11.82 -3.41
N THR A 452 4.70 -11.93 -4.09
CA THR A 452 4.51 -12.97 -5.12
C THR A 452 5.37 -12.72 -6.35
N HIS A 453 5.47 -11.49 -6.84
CA HIS A 453 6.34 -11.16 -7.99
C HIS A 453 7.83 -11.33 -7.64
N GLU A 454 8.23 -10.97 -6.43
CA GLU A 454 9.58 -11.20 -5.92
C GLU A 454 9.96 -12.69 -5.98
N LEU A 455 9.06 -13.59 -5.63
CA LEU A 455 9.29 -15.05 -5.71
C LEU A 455 9.52 -15.57 -7.13
N TYR A 456 9.13 -14.82 -8.16
CA TYR A 456 9.31 -15.16 -9.58
C TYR A 456 10.25 -14.21 -10.31
N SER A 457 11.03 -13.41 -9.59
CA SER A 457 12.02 -12.52 -10.22
C SER A 457 11.40 -11.49 -11.17
N LEU A 458 10.15 -11.10 -10.93
CA LEU A 458 9.40 -10.22 -11.81
C LEU A 458 9.53 -8.76 -11.38
N ASP A 459 9.85 -7.88 -12.32
CA ASP A 459 9.74 -6.44 -12.13
C ASP A 459 8.26 -6.08 -12.02
N VAL A 460 7.83 -5.65 -10.84
CA VAL A 460 6.45 -5.19 -10.61
C VAL A 460 6.42 -3.69 -10.35
N VAL A 461 5.48 -3.02 -11.01
CA VAL A 461 5.21 -1.60 -10.83
C VAL A 461 3.76 -1.38 -10.42
N LEU A 462 3.57 -0.40 -9.54
CA LEU A 462 2.28 -0.04 -8.96
C LEU A 462 2.03 1.45 -9.23
N PRO A 463 1.59 1.87 -10.43
CA PRO A 463 1.67 3.27 -10.86
C PRO A 463 0.93 4.28 -9.98
N TYR A 464 -0.16 3.86 -9.31
CA TYR A 464 -0.89 4.73 -8.37
C TYR A 464 -0.14 5.00 -7.06
N SER A 465 0.90 4.21 -6.77
CA SER A 465 1.81 4.31 -5.65
C SER A 465 3.01 5.10 -6.14
N SER A 466 2.78 6.31 -6.62
CA SER A 466 3.85 7.28 -6.85
C SER A 466 3.72 8.39 -5.83
N ILE A 467 4.85 8.98 -5.42
CA ILE A 467 4.84 10.03 -4.38
C ILE A 467 3.95 11.21 -4.81
N ALA A 468 3.97 11.58 -6.09
CA ALA A 468 3.10 12.63 -6.64
C ALA A 468 1.61 12.29 -6.52
N MET A 469 1.21 11.06 -6.85
CA MET A 469 -0.18 10.61 -6.73
C MET A 469 -0.65 10.63 -5.27
N PHE A 470 0.22 10.18 -4.38
CA PHE A 470 -0.04 10.19 -2.96
C PHE A 470 -0.20 11.62 -2.40
N ARG A 471 0.69 12.54 -2.76
CA ARG A 471 0.59 13.98 -2.40
C ARG A 471 -0.72 14.59 -2.91
N PHE A 472 -1.11 14.26 -4.15
CA PHE A 472 -2.36 14.72 -4.74
C PHE A 472 -3.59 14.27 -3.94
N PHE A 473 -3.69 12.98 -3.61
CA PHE A 473 -4.86 12.46 -2.90
C PHE A 473 -4.90 12.84 -1.42
N ALA A 474 -3.73 13.00 -0.77
CA ALA A 474 -3.64 13.53 0.59
C ALA A 474 -4.27 14.94 0.69
N ASN A 475 -4.10 15.75 -0.36
CA ASN A 475 -4.56 17.13 -0.41
C ASN A 475 -5.99 17.29 -1.00
N CYS A 476 -6.62 16.20 -1.46
CA CYS A 476 -7.97 16.26 -2.01
C CYS A 476 -9.03 16.43 -0.91
N LYS A 477 -9.87 17.48 -1.03
CA LYS A 477 -11.01 17.69 -0.13
C LYS A 477 -12.02 16.53 -0.21
N ARG A 478 -12.37 15.96 0.95
CA ARG A 478 -13.34 14.87 1.12
C ARG A 478 -14.71 15.44 1.40
N GLY A 479 -15.33 16.00 0.36
CA GLY A 479 -16.71 16.50 0.39
C GLY A 479 -17.74 15.42 0.02
N PHE A 480 -19.03 15.78 -0.02
CA PHE A 480 -20.11 14.84 -0.35
C PHE A 480 -19.91 14.11 -1.70
N GLN A 481 -19.31 14.78 -2.67
CA GLN A 481 -18.97 14.17 -3.97
C GLN A 481 -18.01 12.98 -3.83
N PHE A 482 -17.13 12.98 -2.82
CA PHE A 482 -16.26 11.83 -2.51
C PHE A 482 -17.07 10.63 -2.01
N ALA A 483 -18.07 10.87 -1.15
CA ALA A 483 -18.95 9.79 -0.67
C ALA A 483 -19.77 9.14 -1.79
N ILE A 484 -20.25 9.95 -2.75
CA ILE A 484 -20.94 9.45 -3.95
C ILE A 484 -19.96 8.73 -4.88
N ASN A 485 -18.81 9.35 -5.14
CA ASN A 485 -17.89 8.92 -6.19
C ASN A 485 -16.42 9.14 -5.79
N GLY A 486 -15.89 8.22 -4.98
CA GLY A 486 -14.50 8.27 -4.51
C GLY A 486 -13.46 8.26 -5.63
N LYS A 487 -13.76 7.60 -6.76
CA LYS A 487 -12.86 7.50 -7.93
C LYS A 487 -13.21 8.44 -9.08
N LYS A 488 -13.82 9.60 -8.80
CA LYS A 488 -14.31 10.53 -9.84
C LYS A 488 -13.25 10.92 -10.88
N TYR A 489 -11.99 11.08 -10.48
CA TYR A 489 -10.90 11.46 -11.39
C TYR A 489 -10.53 10.33 -12.34
N LEU A 490 -10.42 9.10 -11.84
CA LEU A 490 -10.14 7.90 -12.66
C LEU A 490 -11.28 7.65 -13.64
N GLN A 491 -12.54 7.80 -13.19
CA GLN A 491 -13.70 7.63 -14.07
C GLN A 491 -13.73 8.67 -15.19
N ARG A 492 -13.38 9.91 -14.89
CA ARG A 492 -13.31 10.97 -15.90
C ARG A 492 -12.19 10.70 -16.89
N TYR A 493 -11.01 10.29 -16.42
CA TYR A 493 -9.89 9.90 -17.30
C TYR A 493 -10.28 8.75 -18.22
N VAL A 494 -10.82 7.66 -17.66
CA VAL A 494 -11.28 6.52 -18.45
C VAL A 494 -12.31 6.92 -19.49
N ARG A 495 -13.27 7.79 -19.15
CA ARG A 495 -14.26 8.29 -20.11
C ARG A 495 -13.61 9.08 -21.24
N GLU A 496 -12.79 10.07 -20.91
CA GLU A 496 -12.13 10.91 -21.91
C GLU A 496 -11.27 10.09 -22.87
N GLU A 497 -10.48 9.15 -22.36
CA GLU A 497 -9.57 8.35 -23.20
C GLU A 497 -10.30 7.21 -23.94
N ASN A 498 -11.36 6.63 -23.36
CA ASN A 498 -12.17 5.62 -24.03
C ASN A 498 -12.95 6.22 -25.21
N ASP A 499 -13.55 7.40 -25.03
CA ASP A 499 -14.26 8.11 -26.09
C ASP A 499 -13.33 8.45 -27.27
N LEU A 500 -12.04 8.69 -27.00
CA LEU A 500 -11.02 8.89 -28.03
C LEU A 500 -10.67 7.59 -28.76
N ILE A 501 -10.55 6.48 -28.04
CA ILE A 501 -10.24 5.17 -28.64
C ILE A 501 -11.40 4.64 -29.49
N GLU A 502 -12.65 4.76 -29.03
CA GLU A 502 -13.83 4.33 -29.78
C GLU A 502 -14.02 5.10 -31.09
N LYS A 503 -13.61 6.38 -31.14
CA LYS A 503 -13.61 7.16 -32.39
C LYS A 503 -12.58 6.66 -33.41
N VAL A 504 -11.53 5.98 -32.97
CA VAL A 504 -10.43 5.50 -33.82
C VAL A 504 -10.64 4.03 -34.23
N VAL A 505 -11.29 3.23 -33.39
CA VAL A 505 -11.53 1.80 -33.61
C VAL A 505 -12.99 1.59 -34.04
N SER A 506 -13.24 1.51 -35.36
CA SER A 506 -14.55 1.10 -35.89
C SER A 506 -14.91 -0.30 -35.35
N PRO A 507 -16.11 -0.51 -34.77
CA PRO A 507 -16.47 -1.78 -34.15
C PRO A 507 -16.66 -2.85 -35.23
N LYS A 508 -15.67 -3.73 -35.39
CA LYS A 508 -15.86 -4.99 -36.12
C LYS A 508 -16.49 -6.01 -35.17
N ASN A 509 -17.71 -6.41 -35.54
CA ASN A 509 -18.59 -7.44 -35.00
C ASN A 509 -18.02 -8.35 -33.91
N PHE A 510 -18.68 -8.33 -32.76
CA PHE A 510 -18.54 -9.23 -31.62
C PHE A 510 -19.07 -10.63 -32.00
N PRO A 511 -18.28 -11.72 -32.01
CA PRO A 511 -18.81 -13.07 -32.01
C PRO A 511 -18.87 -13.54 -30.56
N ILE A 512 -20.04 -13.42 -29.92
CA ILE A 512 -20.32 -14.23 -28.72
C ILE A 512 -20.74 -15.61 -29.23
N ARG A 513 -19.93 -16.62 -29.00
CA ARG A 513 -20.39 -18.02 -28.94
C ARG A 513 -20.16 -18.53 -27.52
#